data_AF-A0A1D7QN58-F1
#
_entry.id   AF-A0A1D7QN58-F1
#
_cell.length_a   1.000
_cell.length_b   1.000
_cell.length_c   1.000
_cell.angle_alpha   90.00
_cell.angle_beta   90.00
_cell.angle_gamma   90.00
#
_symmetry.space_group_name_H-M   'P 1'
#
loop_
_entity.id
_entity.type
_entity.pdbx_description
1 polymer ?
#
loop_
_entity_poly.entity_id
_entity_poly.type
_entity_poly.pdbx_seq_one_letter_code
_entity_poly.pdbx_strand_id
1 'polypeptide(L)'
;MESEEQKRIAVSDFTTLLYQKGYRGRFSVELPLTNNTFFAGRLSDCLSDALKHYNATAGTESVLKLKTTAPYADHLECTFSVRFDEVKGFLVNGAAFRDTRTGQSHAYRISSNHQLPGANTIEGLFPKPKPWDKHLKGKFRP
;
A
#
# COMPACT_ATOMS: atom_id res chain seq x y z
N MET A 1 -5.83 -21.23 -21.07
CA MET A 1 -5.23 -20.00 -21.63
C MET A 1 -5.88 -18.75 -21.03
N GLU A 2 -7.20 -18.73 -20.81
CA GLU A 2 -7.93 -17.56 -20.29
C GLU A 2 -7.44 -17.04 -18.92
N SER A 3 -7.00 -17.93 -18.02
CA SER A 3 -6.54 -17.55 -16.67
C SER A 3 -5.29 -16.64 -16.67
N GLU A 4 -4.33 -16.87 -17.57
CA GLU A 4 -3.09 -16.07 -17.62
C GLU A 4 -3.35 -14.68 -18.20
N GLU A 5 -4.27 -14.57 -19.15
CA GLU A 5 -4.67 -13.28 -19.72
C GLU A 5 -5.45 -12.44 -18.71
N GLN A 6 -6.37 -13.07 -17.95
CA GLN A 6 -7.10 -12.42 -16.85
C GLN A 6 -6.16 -11.90 -15.77
N LYS A 7 -5.13 -12.66 -15.38
CA LYS A 7 -4.10 -12.21 -14.43
C LYS A 7 -3.37 -10.96 -14.93
N ARG A 8 -2.99 -10.92 -16.21
CA ARG A 8 -2.32 -9.74 -16.80
C ARG A 8 -3.21 -8.51 -16.79
N ILE A 9 -4.48 -8.66 -17.15
CA ILE A 9 -5.47 -7.59 -17.10
C ILE A 9 -5.63 -7.09 -15.65
N ALA A 10 -5.79 -8.00 -14.69
CA ALA A 10 -5.93 -7.64 -13.27
C ALA A 10 -4.70 -6.86 -12.75
N VAL A 11 -3.48 -7.25 -13.14
CA VAL A 11 -2.26 -6.50 -12.79
C VAL A 11 -2.28 -5.09 -13.40
N SER A 12 -2.64 -4.98 -14.67
CA SER A 12 -2.71 -3.69 -15.38
C SER A 12 -3.75 -2.75 -14.76
N ASP A 13 -4.95 -3.26 -14.49
CA ASP A 13 -6.06 -2.48 -13.93
C ASP A 13 -5.74 -1.99 -12.53
N PHE A 14 -5.19 -2.87 -11.68
CA PHE A 14 -4.80 -2.51 -10.32
C PHE A 14 -3.63 -1.51 -10.30
N THR A 15 -2.66 -1.67 -11.20
CA THR A 15 -1.56 -0.71 -11.37
C THR A 15 -2.10 0.66 -11.75
N THR A 16 -3.00 0.70 -12.72
CA THR A 16 -3.66 1.93 -13.18
C THR A 16 -4.43 2.59 -12.04
N LEU A 17 -5.18 1.81 -11.25
CA LEU A 17 -5.93 2.32 -10.11
C LEU A 17 -5.02 2.98 -9.06
N LEU A 18 -3.93 2.33 -8.67
CA LEU A 18 -3.00 2.92 -7.69
C LEU A 18 -2.31 4.17 -8.24
N TYR A 19 -1.97 4.19 -9.53
CA TYR A 19 -1.35 5.34 -10.17
C TYR A 19 -2.31 6.53 -10.32
N GLN A 20 -3.60 6.27 -10.58
CA GLN A 20 -4.66 7.29 -10.56
C GLN A 20 -4.87 7.87 -9.16
N LYS A 21 -4.70 7.05 -8.11
CA LYS A 21 -4.73 7.48 -6.72
C LYS A 21 -3.44 8.20 -6.28
N GLY A 22 -2.43 8.30 -7.15
CA GLY A 22 -1.20 9.05 -6.93
C GLY A 22 -0.04 8.24 -6.35
N TYR A 23 -0.19 6.94 -6.15
CA TYR A 23 0.90 6.08 -5.63
C TYR A 23 1.81 5.66 -6.78
N ARG A 24 2.87 6.43 -7.03
CA ARG A 24 3.84 6.17 -8.11
C ARG A 24 5.24 5.81 -7.60
N GLY A 25 5.35 5.52 -6.30
CA GLY A 25 6.61 5.21 -5.64
C GLY A 25 7.17 3.84 -6.02
N ARG A 26 8.24 3.46 -5.33
CA ARG A 26 8.70 2.06 -5.32
C ARG A 26 7.79 1.24 -4.44
N PHE A 27 7.36 0.11 -4.97
CA PHE A 27 6.52 -0.83 -4.24
C PHE A 27 7.35 -1.98 -3.73
N SER A 28 6.92 -2.55 -2.62
CA SER A 28 7.36 -3.85 -2.17
C SER A 28 6.18 -4.73 -1.78
N VAL A 29 6.25 -6.01 -2.12
CA VAL A 29 5.22 -6.99 -1.80
C VAL A 29 5.81 -8.03 -0.85
N GLU A 30 5.10 -8.29 0.23
CA GLU A 30 5.41 -9.30 1.22
C GLU A 30 4.33 -10.38 1.19
N LEU A 31 4.73 -11.62 0.92
CA LEU A 31 3.89 -12.82 0.94
C LEU A 31 4.08 -13.58 2.26
N PRO A 32 3.02 -13.74 3.07
CA PRO A 32 3.14 -14.40 4.37
C PRO A 32 3.35 -15.92 4.28
N LEU A 33 2.97 -16.56 3.16
CA LEU A 33 2.91 -18.03 3.05
C LEU A 33 4.20 -18.68 2.55
N THR A 34 5.06 -17.93 1.85
CA THR A 34 6.29 -18.45 1.27
C THR A 34 7.48 -17.73 1.89
N ASN A 35 7.86 -18.08 3.12
CA ASN A 35 9.17 -17.75 3.69
C ASN A 35 9.53 -16.24 3.67
N ASN A 36 8.53 -15.36 3.83
CA ASN A 36 8.68 -13.90 3.63
C ASN A 36 9.32 -13.54 2.28
N THR A 37 8.76 -14.05 1.18
CA THR A 37 9.23 -13.63 -0.15
C THR A 37 8.95 -12.14 -0.30
N PHE A 38 10.03 -11.39 -0.53
CA PHE A 38 10.01 -9.94 -0.64
C PHE A 38 10.35 -9.55 -2.08
N PHE A 39 9.40 -8.94 -2.77
CA PHE A 39 9.62 -8.35 -4.08
C PHE A 39 9.67 -6.84 -3.93
N ALA A 40 10.62 -6.16 -4.58
CA ALA A 40 10.69 -4.71 -4.58
C ALA A 40 11.00 -4.18 -5.98
N GLY A 41 10.31 -3.12 -6.39
CA GLY A 41 10.48 -2.53 -7.71
C GLY A 41 9.25 -1.79 -8.21
N ARG A 42 8.96 -1.95 -9.50
CA ARG A 42 7.74 -1.44 -10.12
C ARG A 42 6.56 -2.30 -9.67
N LEU A 43 5.39 -1.66 -9.53
CA LEU A 43 4.18 -2.31 -9.06
C LEU A 43 3.77 -3.50 -9.92
N SER A 44 3.76 -3.33 -11.26
CA SER A 44 3.43 -4.39 -12.22
C SER A 44 4.29 -5.64 -12.04
N ASP A 45 5.60 -5.43 -11.83
CA ASP A 45 6.58 -6.51 -11.74
C ASP A 45 6.38 -7.25 -10.41
N CYS A 46 6.24 -6.51 -9.30
CA CYS A 46 5.99 -7.09 -7.98
C CYS A 46 4.69 -7.90 -7.94
N LEU A 47 3.62 -7.42 -8.58
CA LEU A 47 2.35 -8.14 -8.63
C LEU A 47 2.43 -9.37 -9.52
N SER A 48 3.09 -9.26 -10.67
CA SER A 48 3.28 -10.40 -11.59
C SER A 48 4.09 -11.51 -10.91
N ASP A 49 5.15 -11.15 -10.20
CA ASP A 49 5.95 -12.12 -9.44
C ASP A 49 5.16 -12.68 -8.26
N ALA A 50 4.41 -11.85 -7.53
CA ALA A 50 3.55 -12.33 -6.46
C ALA A 50 2.50 -13.35 -6.96
N LEU A 51 1.94 -13.16 -8.15
CA LEU A 51 0.99 -14.10 -8.77
C LEU A 51 1.65 -15.42 -9.19
N LYS A 52 2.93 -15.43 -9.57
CA LYS A 52 3.66 -16.69 -9.85
C LYS A 52 3.82 -17.55 -8.60
N HIS A 53 3.97 -16.91 -7.44
CA HIS A 53 4.09 -17.57 -6.15
C HIS A 53 2.73 -17.78 -5.45
N TYR A 54 1.65 -17.26 -6.04
CA TYR A 54 0.30 -17.44 -5.55
C TYR A 54 -0.18 -18.86 -5.89
N ASN A 55 0.11 -19.81 -5.00
CA ASN A 55 -0.48 -21.14 -5.06
C ASN A 55 -1.91 -21.07 -4.50
N ALA A 56 -2.90 -21.32 -5.36
CA ALA A 56 -4.31 -21.45 -5.00
C ALA A 56 -4.61 -22.59 -4.00
N THR A 57 -3.58 -23.37 -3.62
CA THR A 57 -3.67 -24.57 -2.79
C THR A 57 -3.81 -24.30 -1.28
N ALA A 58 -3.59 -23.06 -0.82
CA ALA A 58 -3.83 -22.71 0.57
C ALA A 58 -5.25 -22.14 0.70
N GLY A 59 -6.20 -22.93 1.22
CA GLY A 59 -7.60 -22.56 1.46
C GLY A 59 -7.82 -21.41 2.46
N THR A 60 -6.83 -20.55 2.67
CA THR A 60 -6.91 -19.33 3.46
C THR A 60 -6.58 -18.18 2.53
N GLU A 61 -7.47 -17.20 2.44
CA GLU A 61 -7.32 -15.99 1.63
C GLU A 61 -5.91 -15.39 1.79
N SER A 62 -5.05 -15.62 0.79
CA SER A 62 -3.65 -15.19 0.84
C SER A 62 -3.60 -13.66 0.72
N VAL A 63 -3.61 -12.98 1.86
CA VAL A 63 -3.48 -11.53 1.93
C VAL A 63 -2.02 -11.14 1.71
N LEU A 64 -1.79 -10.43 0.62
CA LEU A 64 -0.54 -9.80 0.23
C LEU A 64 -0.40 -8.46 0.95
N LYS A 65 0.78 -8.14 1.47
CA LYS A 65 1.06 -6.79 1.98
C LYS A 65 1.86 -6.02 0.94
N LEU A 66 1.24 -5.01 0.36
CA LEU A 66 1.86 -4.09 -0.58
C LEU A 66 2.29 -2.82 0.15
N LYS A 67 3.59 -2.56 0.25
CA LYS A 67 4.17 -1.40 0.90
C LYS A 67 4.68 -0.41 -0.14
N THR A 68 4.46 0.87 0.08
CA THR A 68 4.99 1.98 -0.73
C THR A 68 5.17 3.22 0.16
N THR A 69 5.89 4.22 -0.32
CA THR A 69 5.92 5.55 0.29
C THR A 69 5.00 6.52 -0.43
N ALA A 70 4.59 7.60 0.26
CA ALA A 70 3.88 8.70 -0.36
C ALA A 70 4.84 9.52 -1.26
N PRO A 71 4.38 10.01 -2.43
CA PRO A 71 5.23 10.59 -3.47
C PRO A 71 5.98 11.87 -3.04
N TYR A 72 5.43 12.67 -2.12
CA TYR A 72 6.06 13.90 -1.63
C TYR A 72 6.45 13.83 -0.14
N ALA A 73 6.35 12.63 0.45
CA ALA A 73 6.62 12.42 1.87
C ALA A 73 7.20 11.02 2.11
N ASP A 74 8.52 10.89 1.93
CA ASP A 74 9.25 9.62 2.12
C ASP A 74 9.13 9.03 3.53
N HIS A 75 8.81 9.87 4.52
CA HIS A 75 8.59 9.45 5.90
C HIS A 75 7.22 8.80 6.13
N LEU A 76 6.30 8.88 5.16
CA LEU A 76 4.98 8.27 5.24
C LEU A 76 4.99 6.91 4.52
N GLU A 77 4.98 5.86 5.32
CA GLU A 77 4.84 4.49 4.86
C GLU A 77 3.36 4.15 4.66
N CYS A 78 3.02 3.63 3.48
CA CYS A 78 1.70 3.16 3.12
C CYS A 78 1.74 1.65 2.95
N THR A 79 0.95 0.92 3.73
CA THR A 79 0.82 -0.53 3.66
C THR A 79 -0.61 -0.90 3.29
N PHE A 80 -0.79 -1.53 2.13
CA PHE A 80 -2.07 -2.03 1.65
C PHE A 80 -2.14 -3.54 1.85
N SER A 81 -3.25 -4.00 2.42
CA SER A 81 -3.58 -5.42 2.52
C SER A 81 -4.43 -5.80 1.31
N VAL A 82 -3.83 -6.52 0.38
CA VAL A 82 -4.41 -6.84 -0.93
C VAL A 82 -4.68 -8.33 -1.01
N ARG A 83 -5.85 -8.71 -1.51
CA ARG A 83 -6.22 -10.08 -1.83
C ARG A 83 -6.37 -10.21 -3.34
N PHE A 84 -6.02 -11.37 -3.88
CA PHE A 84 -6.31 -11.70 -5.26
C PHE A 84 -7.56 -12.60 -5.33
N ASP A 85 -8.49 -12.25 -6.21
CA ASP A 85 -9.68 -13.01 -6.56
C ASP A 85 -9.63 -13.27 -8.08
N GLU A 86 -9.80 -14.52 -8.52
CA GLU A 86 -9.66 -14.88 -9.93
C GLU A 86 -10.71 -14.20 -10.82
N VAL A 87 -11.88 -13.88 -10.28
CA VAL A 87 -12.99 -13.25 -11.01
C VAL A 87 -12.92 -11.73 -10.92
N LYS A 88 -12.64 -11.20 -9.71
CA LYS A 88 -12.67 -9.75 -9.44
C LYS A 88 -11.31 -9.07 -9.55
N GLY A 89 -10.22 -9.83 -9.67
CA GLY A 89 -8.86 -9.31 -9.66
C GLY A 89 -8.37 -8.93 -8.25
N PHE A 90 -7.53 -7.90 -8.17
CA PHE A 90 -6.97 -7.45 -6.89
C PHE A 90 -7.94 -6.59 -6.09
N LEU A 91 -8.16 -6.95 -4.83
CA LEU A 91 -9.04 -6.28 -3.88
C LEU A 91 -8.25 -5.79 -2.68
N VAL A 92 -8.40 -4.52 -2.30
CA VAL A 92 -7.78 -3.98 -1.09
C VAL A 92 -8.76 -4.07 0.07
N ASN A 93 -8.41 -4.84 1.09
CA ASN A 93 -9.25 -5.05 2.28
C ASN A 93 -8.88 -4.12 3.44
N GLY A 94 -7.69 -3.52 3.38
CA GLY A 94 -7.25 -2.58 4.40
C GLY A 94 -6.05 -1.77 3.95
N ALA A 95 -5.89 -0.59 4.55
CA ALA A 95 -4.73 0.26 4.38
C ALA A 95 -4.25 0.77 5.74
N ALA A 96 -2.95 0.78 5.96
CA ALA A 96 -2.32 1.36 7.12
C ALA A 96 -1.30 2.40 6.65
N PHE A 97 -1.35 3.59 7.24
CA PHE A 97 -0.44 4.68 6.97
C PHE A 97 0.32 5.00 8.24
N ARG A 98 1.64 5.11 8.15
CA ARG A 98 2.50 5.37 9.30
C ARG A 98 3.47 6.50 8.98
N ASP A 99 3.49 7.49 9.86
CA ASP A 99 4.56 8.47 9.89
C ASP A 99 5.73 7.93 10.72
N THR A 100 6.84 7.66 10.05
CA THR A 100 8.08 7.15 10.66
C THR A 100 8.76 8.16 11.59
N ARG A 101 8.49 9.47 11.45
CA ARG A 101 9.10 10.52 12.27
C ARG A 101 8.39 10.68 13.61
N THR A 102 7.05 10.69 13.58
CA THR A 102 6.23 10.89 14.79
C THR A 102 5.80 9.58 15.43
N GLY A 103 5.89 8.47 14.68
CA GLY A 103 5.37 7.16 15.08
C GLY A 103 3.85 7.04 14.98
N GLN A 104 3.14 8.07 14.49
CA GLN A 104 1.70 8.04 14.35
C GLN A 104 1.29 7.07 13.24
N SER A 105 0.20 6.34 13.46
CA SER A 105 -0.34 5.42 12.48
C SER A 105 -1.86 5.50 12.39
N HIS A 106 -2.39 5.46 11.19
CA HIS A 106 -3.82 5.36 10.91
C HIS A 106 -4.09 4.10 10.09
N ALA A 107 -5.01 3.27 10.55
CA ALA A 107 -5.45 2.07 9.85
C ALA A 107 -6.92 2.22 9.44
N TYR A 108 -7.21 1.82 8.21
CA TYR A 108 -8.52 1.90 7.60
C TYR A 108 -8.90 0.54 7.05
N ARG A 109 -10.14 0.13 7.32
CA ARG A 109 -10.75 -1.01 6.64
C ARG A 109 -11.33 -0.52 5.33
N ILE A 110 -11.00 -1.21 4.24
CA ILE A 110 -11.45 -0.86 2.90
C ILE A 110 -12.37 -1.98 2.43
N SER A 111 -13.61 -1.64 2.11
CA SER A 111 -14.58 -2.62 1.59
C SER A 111 -14.63 -2.63 0.07
N SER A 112 -14.11 -1.58 -0.57
CA SER A 112 -14.07 -1.44 -2.03
C SER A 112 -12.85 -0.60 -2.45
N ASN A 113 -12.23 -0.96 -3.58
CA ASN A 113 -11.06 -0.26 -4.11
C ASN A 113 -11.32 1.24 -4.36
N HIS A 114 -12.58 1.67 -4.56
CA HIS A 114 -12.91 3.09 -4.72
C HIS A 114 -12.69 3.91 -3.44
N GLN A 115 -12.85 3.29 -2.28
CA GLN A 115 -12.64 3.92 -0.96
C GLN A 115 -11.16 4.13 -0.63
N LEU A 116 -10.25 3.62 -1.47
CA LEU A 116 -8.81 3.81 -1.27
C LEU A 116 -8.49 5.32 -1.31
N PRO A 117 -7.90 5.87 -0.23
CA PRO A 117 -7.57 7.29 -0.21
C PRO A 117 -6.51 7.60 -1.26
N GLY A 118 -6.53 8.82 -1.80
CA GLY A 118 -5.46 9.29 -2.66
C GLY A 118 -4.20 9.60 -1.85
N ALA A 119 -3.03 9.53 -2.48
CA ALA A 119 -1.75 9.84 -1.85
C ALA A 119 -1.75 11.25 -1.22
N ASN A 120 -2.31 12.25 -1.92
CA ASN A 120 -2.45 13.62 -1.42
C ASN A 120 -3.34 13.73 -0.16
N THR A 121 -4.33 12.85 -0.04
CA THR A 121 -5.23 12.82 1.12
C THR A 121 -4.50 12.32 2.36
N ILE A 122 -3.58 11.35 2.20
CA ILE A 122 -2.78 10.82 3.31
C ILE A 122 -1.86 11.90 3.88
N GLU A 123 -1.26 12.72 3.03
CA GLU A 123 -0.43 13.85 3.50
C GLU A 123 -1.23 14.82 4.39
N GLY A 124 -2.52 14.99 4.10
CA GLY A 124 -3.42 15.80 4.94
C GLY A 124 -3.75 15.17 6.29
N LEU A 125 -3.65 13.85 6.43
CA LEU A 125 -3.88 13.15 7.71
C LEU A 125 -2.74 13.38 8.71
N PHE A 126 -1.54 13.68 8.24
CA PHE A 126 -0.35 13.93 9.06
C PHE A 126 0.03 15.41 8.96
N PRO A 127 -0.64 16.31 9.70
CA PRO A 127 -0.39 17.73 9.60
C PRO A 127 1.07 18.04 9.93
N LYS A 128 1.72 18.81 9.05
CA LYS A 128 3.08 19.29 9.29
C LYS A 128 3.09 20.12 10.58
N PRO A 129 4.10 19.95 11.46
CA PRO A 129 4.21 20.76 12.66
C PRO A 129 4.24 22.23 12.27
N LYS A 130 3.39 23.04 12.90
CA LYS A 130 3.28 24.46 12.58
C LYS A 130 4.57 25.16 13.01
N PRO A 131 5.05 26.18 12.29
CA PRO A 131 6.28 26.89 12.64
C PRO A 131 6.30 27.39 14.10
N TRP A 132 5.13 27.81 14.60
CA TRP A 132 4.95 28.29 15.96
C TRP A 132 4.84 27.20 17.04
N ASP A 133 4.64 25.92 16.68
CA ASP A 133 4.65 24.82 17.67
C ASP A 133 6.02 24.71 18.36
N LYS A 134 7.10 25.13 17.69
CA LYS A 134 8.44 25.22 18.28
C LYS A 134 8.55 26.30 19.35
N HIS A 135 7.76 27.37 19.25
CA HIS A 135 7.75 28.47 20.20
C HIS A 135 6.91 28.16 21.45
N LEU A 136 5.88 27.31 21.32
CA LEU A 136 5.03 26.87 22.44
C LEU A 136 5.70 25.83 23.35
N LYS A 137 6.65 25.03 22.85
CA LYS A 137 7.45 24.08 23.65
C LYS A 137 8.59 24.77 24.40
N GLY A 138 8.23 25.80 25.17
CA GLY A 138 9.13 26.70 25.89
C GLY A 138 10.43 26.06 26.33
N LYS A 139 11.51 26.36 25.62
CA LYS A 139 12.84 26.44 26.23
C LYS A 139 12.94 27.79 26.95
N PHE A 140 12.02 28.07 27.86
CA PHE A 140 12.27 29.00 28.95
C PHE A 140 13.01 28.18 30.00
N ARG A 141 14.33 28.09 29.86
CA ARG A 141 15.17 27.76 31.01
C ARG A 141 15.38 29.06 31.80
N PRO A 142 15.19 29.06 33.13
CA PRO A 142 15.68 30.15 33.96
C PRO A 142 17.21 30.25 33.89
#